data_AF-A0A4P9W1V9-F1
#
_entry.id   AF-A0A4P9W1V9-F1
#
_cell.length_a   1.000
_cell.length_b   1.000
_cell.length_c   1.000
_cell.angle_alpha   90.00
_cell.angle_beta   90.00
_cell.angle_gamma   90.00
#
_symmetry.space_group_name_H-M   'P 1'
#
loop_
_entity.id
_entity.type
_entity.pdbx_description
1 polymer ?
#
loop_
_entity_poly.entity_id
_entity_poly.type
_entity_poly.pdbx_seq_one_letter_code
_entity_poly.pdbx_strand_id
1 'polypeptide(L)'
;DPRYLLFQGRLAPPVISRTRPALPRRADTIPSTAPLPVVVMEIEDTDILKFISGGLTGLKAFTTNRVRIHGDLILAQQLEEVFIRTGGVEKAMAFLEKATGLKMEPVPRRTKKSKL
;
A
#
# COMPACT_ATOMS: atom_id res chain seq x y z
N ASP A 1 12.69 -12.52 8.97
CA ASP A 1 11.60 -13.33 8.37
C ASP A 1 10.60 -12.43 7.66
N PRO A 2 10.19 -12.77 6.43
CA PRO A 2 9.20 -12.00 5.70
C PRO A 2 7.84 -12.05 6.40
N ARG A 3 7.13 -10.92 6.41
CA ARG A 3 5.73 -10.83 6.85
C ARG A 3 4.85 -10.51 5.64
N TYR A 4 3.77 -11.26 5.51
CA TYR A 4 2.79 -11.07 4.44
C TYR A 4 1.58 -10.33 4.99
N LEU A 5 1.15 -9.28 4.28
CA LEU A 5 -0.13 -8.60 4.51
C LEU A 5 -1.02 -8.85 3.29
N LEU A 6 -2.09 -9.63 3.47
CA LEU A 6 -3.07 -9.87 2.42
C LEU A 6 -4.29 -8.98 2.65
N PHE A 7 -4.50 -8.06 1.71
CA PHE A 7 -5.72 -7.25 1.65
C PHE A 7 -6.80 -8.02 0.87
N GLN A 8 -7.89 -8.39 1.55
CA GLN A 8 -8.97 -9.19 0.99
C GLN A 8 -10.14 -8.35 0.46
N GLY A 9 -9.98 -7.03 0.41
CA GLY A 9 -11.00 -6.08 -0.04
C GLY A 9 -11.56 -5.20 1.09
N ARG A 10 -12.66 -4.49 0.82
CA ARG A 10 -13.18 -3.43 1.70
C ARG A 10 -13.82 -3.92 3.00
N LEU A 11 -14.42 -5.11 2.99
CA LEU A 11 -15.24 -5.60 4.11
C LEU A 11 -14.50 -6.58 5.03
N ALA A 12 -13.29 -6.99 4.67
CA ALA A 12 -12.50 -7.94 5.43
C ALA A 12 -11.23 -7.26 5.96
N PRO A 13 -10.84 -7.53 7.23
CA PRO A 13 -9.57 -7.06 7.74
C PRO A 13 -8.40 -7.69 6.97
N PRO A 14 -7.24 -7.03 6.90
CA PRO A 14 -6.06 -7.64 6.30
C PRO A 14 -5.58 -8.84 7.12
N VAL A 15 -5.15 -9.89 6.42
CA VAL A 15 -4.56 -11.08 7.06
C VAL A 15 -3.04 -10.89 7.15
N ILE A 16 -2.50 -11.03 8.36
CA ILE A 16 -1.07 -10.97 8.63
C ILE A 16 -0.53 -12.39 8.83
N SER A 17 0.47 -12.79 8.06
CA SER A 17 1.03 -14.15 8.11
C SER A 17 2.56 -14.15 8.03
N ARG A 18 3.19 -15.19 8.59
CA ARG A 18 4.62 -15.51 8.42
C ARG A 18 4.88 -16.38 7.20
N THR A 19 3.84 -16.99 6.64
CA THR A 19 3.89 -17.80 5.42
C THR A 19 3.11 -17.14 4.31
N ARG A 20 3.53 -17.35 3.05
CA ARG A 20 2.84 -16.77 1.89
C ARG A 20 1.37 -17.23 1.88
N PRO A 21 0.40 -16.32 2.00
CA PRO A 21 -1.01 -16.69 2.04
C PRO A 21 -1.47 -17.14 0.66
N ALA A 22 -2.45 -18.05 0.63
CA ALA A 22 -3.14 -18.38 -0.62
C ALA A 22 -3.97 -17.18 -1.08
N LEU A 23 -3.85 -16.84 -2.37
CA LEU A 23 -4.67 -15.78 -2.95
C LEU A 23 -6.12 -16.26 -3.08
N PRO A 24 -7.10 -15.44 -2.68
CA PRO A 24 -8.51 -15.79 -2.84
C PRO A 24 -8.84 -15.99 -4.32
N ARG A 25 -9.68 -16.97 -4.64
CA ARG A 25 -10.16 -17.20 -6.01
C ARG A 25 -11.48 -16.45 -6.18
N ARG A 26 -11.70 -15.89 -7.38
CA ARG A 26 -12.87 -15.03 -7.69
C ARG A 26 -14.24 -15.71 -7.51
N ALA A 27 -14.27 -17.03 -7.53
CA ALA A 27 -15.50 -17.84 -7.51
C ALA A 27 -16.39 -17.57 -6.29
N ASP A 28 -15.84 -17.00 -5.22
CA ASP A 28 -16.54 -16.85 -3.95
C ASP A 28 -17.43 -15.59 -3.90
N THR A 29 -17.35 -14.67 -4.90
CA THR A 29 -18.03 -13.35 -4.81
C THR A 29 -18.64 -12.78 -6.11
N ILE A 30 -18.22 -13.15 -7.33
CA ILE A 30 -18.78 -12.61 -8.60
C ILE A 30 -18.72 -13.69 -9.72
N PRO A 31 -19.78 -13.92 -10.52
CA PRO A 31 -19.82 -14.92 -11.59
C PRO A 31 -19.06 -14.46 -12.84
N SER A 32 -17.74 -14.31 -12.73
CA SER A 32 -16.84 -13.99 -13.84
C SER A 32 -15.69 -14.97 -13.90
N THR A 33 -15.42 -15.52 -15.08
CA THR A 33 -14.36 -16.50 -15.36
C THR A 33 -12.95 -15.88 -15.39
N ALA A 34 -12.84 -14.55 -15.33
CA ALA A 34 -11.55 -13.86 -15.40
C ALA A 34 -10.82 -13.87 -14.04
N PRO A 35 -9.50 -14.12 -14.00
CA PRO A 35 -8.74 -14.12 -12.75
C PRO A 35 -8.86 -12.78 -12.01
N LEU A 36 -8.81 -12.82 -10.68
CA LEU A 36 -8.75 -11.60 -9.87
C LEU A 36 -7.43 -10.87 -10.18
N PRO A 37 -7.47 -9.56 -10.48
CA PRO A 37 -6.25 -8.79 -10.64
C PRO A 37 -5.59 -8.69 -9.26
N VAL A 38 -4.36 -9.20 -9.15
CA VAL A 38 -3.56 -9.20 -7.93
C VAL A 38 -2.21 -8.55 -8.22
N VAL A 39 -1.76 -7.72 -7.28
CA VAL A 39 -0.41 -7.17 -7.25
C VAL A 39 0.29 -7.65 -5.98
N VAL A 40 1.55 -8.07 -6.12
CA VAL A 40 2.42 -8.39 -4.98
C VAL A 40 3.47 -7.30 -4.88
N MET A 41 3.57 -6.68 -3.71
CA MET A 41 4.56 -5.64 -3.42
C MET A 41 5.52 -6.15 -2.35
N GLU A 42 6.81 -6.06 -2.61
CA GLU A 42 7.86 -6.33 -1.64
C GLU A 42 8.49 -5.00 -1.22
N ILE A 43 8.49 -4.74 0.09
CA ILE A 43 8.96 -3.49 0.69
C ILE A 43 9.85 -3.85 1.88
N GLU A 44 11.00 -3.18 1.99
CA GLU A 44 11.85 -3.27 3.18
C GLU A 44 11.20 -2.57 4.39
N ASP A 45 11.39 -3.12 5.58
CA ASP A 45 10.82 -2.57 6.82
C ASP A 45 11.22 -1.10 7.04
N THR A 46 12.43 -0.71 6.61
CA THR A 46 12.95 0.66 6.76
C THR A 46 12.25 1.68 5.85
N ASP A 47 11.58 1.22 4.79
CA ASP A 47 10.86 2.05 3.84
C ASP A 47 9.34 1.98 4.01
N ILE A 48 8.81 0.98 4.72
CA ILE A 48 7.36 0.82 4.94
C ILE A 48 6.74 2.04 5.63
N LEU A 49 7.43 2.61 6.61
CA LEU A 49 6.96 3.80 7.33
C LEU A 49 6.89 5.00 6.40
N LYS A 50 7.90 5.20 5.55
CA LYS A 50 7.93 6.31 4.58
C LYS A 50 6.87 6.13 3.50
N PHE A 51 6.60 4.89 3.11
CA PHE A 51 5.56 4.55 2.15
C PHE A 51 4.17 4.87 2.70
N ILE A 52 3.85 4.38 3.90
CA ILE A 52 2.53 4.55 4.53
C ILE A 52 2.27 6.01 4.96
N SER A 53 3.30 6.72 5.44
CA SER A 53 3.20 8.15 5.78
C SER A 53 3.16 9.08 4.57
N GLY A 54 3.27 8.55 3.35
CA GLY A 54 3.26 9.34 2.12
C GLY A 54 4.56 10.08 1.80
N GLY A 55 5.64 9.84 2.57
CA GLY A 55 6.98 10.35 2.29
C GLY A 55 7.68 9.65 1.10
N LEU A 56 7.15 8.51 0.65
CA LEU A 56 7.62 7.75 -0.50
C LEU A 56 6.41 7.29 -1.34
N THR A 57 6.23 7.85 -2.53
CA THR A 57 5.15 7.46 -3.46
C THR A 57 5.46 6.14 -4.15
N GLY A 58 4.44 5.38 -4.58
CA GLY A 58 4.59 4.08 -5.23
C GLY A 58 5.45 4.13 -6.49
N LEU A 59 5.20 5.11 -7.37
CA LEU A 59 6.01 5.31 -8.57
C LEU A 59 7.48 5.64 -8.25
N LYS A 60 7.74 6.49 -7.24
CA LYS A 60 9.10 6.83 -6.82
C LYS A 60 9.78 5.63 -6.16
N ALA A 61 9.06 4.88 -5.35
CA ALA A 61 9.56 3.69 -4.68
C ALA A 61 9.96 2.60 -5.69
N PHE A 62 9.13 2.40 -6.71
CA PHE A 62 9.38 1.46 -7.80
C PHE A 62 10.59 1.89 -8.64
N THR A 63 10.62 3.14 -9.13
CA THR A 63 11.72 3.64 -9.97
C THR A 63 13.07 3.71 -9.25
N THR A 64 13.06 3.80 -7.92
CA THR A 64 14.28 3.80 -7.09
C THR A 64 14.64 2.43 -6.51
N ASN A 65 13.98 1.35 -6.97
CA ASN A 65 14.17 -0.03 -6.51
C ASN A 65 13.96 -0.25 -5.00
N ARG A 66 13.20 0.62 -4.33
CA ARG A 66 12.83 0.49 -2.92
C ARG A 66 11.60 -0.38 -2.68
N VAL A 67 10.78 -0.52 -3.72
CA VAL A 67 9.62 -1.41 -3.73
C VAL A 67 9.68 -2.24 -5.00
N ARG A 68 9.65 -3.57 -4.86
CA ARG A 68 9.48 -4.47 -6.00
C ARG A 68 8.01 -4.72 -6.20
N ILE A 69 7.53 -4.53 -7.42
CA ILE A 69 6.14 -4.76 -7.79
C ILE A 69 6.11 -5.93 -8.77
N HIS A 70 5.34 -6.96 -8.43
CA HIS A 70 5.06 -8.09 -9.31
C HIS A 70 3.58 -8.08 -9.69
N GLY A 71 3.29 -8.11 -10.99
CA GLY A 71 1.93 -8.06 -11.54
C GLY A 71 1.63 -6.72 -12.19
N ASP A 72 0.38 -6.27 -12.06
CA ASP A 72 -0.14 -5.07 -12.74
C ASP A 72 0.29 -3.78 -12.01
N LEU A 73 1.10 -2.96 -12.69
CA LEU A 73 1.56 -1.66 -12.20
C LEU A 73 0.44 -0.63 -12.07
N ILE A 74 -0.56 -0.67 -12.95
CA ILE A 74 -1.71 0.23 -12.89
C ILE A 74 -2.53 -0.08 -11.63
N LEU A 75 -2.71 -1.37 -11.32
CA LEU A 75 -3.36 -1.78 -10.07
C LEU A 75 -2.58 -1.29 -8.83
N ALA A 76 -1.25 -1.37 -8.86
CA ALA A 76 -0.40 -0.84 -7.79
C ALA A 76 -0.61 0.67 -7.59
N GLN A 77 -0.68 1.42 -8.70
CA GLN A 77 -0.93 2.86 -8.68
C GLN A 77 -2.33 3.20 -8.14
N GLN A 78 -3.35 2.45 -8.54
CA GLN A 78 -4.72 2.61 -8.04
C GLN A 78 -4.82 2.35 -6.53
N LEU A 79 -4.07 1.39 -6.00
CA LEU A 79 -4.01 1.13 -4.56
C LEU A 79 -3.52 2.38 -3.80
N GLU A 80 -2.45 3.03 -4.28
CA GLU A 80 -1.94 4.26 -3.69
C GLU A 80 -3.00 5.38 -3.74
N GLU A 81 -3.68 5.56 -4.87
CA GLU A 81 -4.74 6.57 -5.03
C GLU A 81 -5.90 6.34 -4.07
N VAL A 82 -6.37 5.10 -3.92
CA VAL A 82 -7.43 4.76 -2.97
C VAL A 82 -6.98 5.00 -1.53
N PHE A 83 -5.74 4.63 -1.19
CA PHE A 83 -5.19 4.86 0.14
C PHE A 83 -5.17 6.35 0.50
N ILE A 84 -4.72 7.20 -0.41
CA ILE A 84 -4.70 8.66 -0.22
C ILE A 84 -6.13 9.21 -0.12
N ARG A 85 -7.00 8.87 -1.08
CA ARG A 85 -8.37 9.38 -1.14
C ARG A 85 -9.20 9.03 0.10
N THR A 86 -8.89 7.92 0.76
CA THR A 86 -9.60 7.46 1.96
C THR A 86 -9.04 8.03 3.27
N GLY A 87 -8.09 8.97 3.17
CA GLY A 87 -7.40 9.58 4.30
C GLY A 87 -6.44 8.61 5.01
N GLY A 88 -5.87 7.65 4.26
CA GLY A 88 -5.02 6.60 4.82
C GLY A 88 -3.73 7.14 5.44
N VAL A 89 -3.15 8.18 4.86
CA VAL A 89 -1.93 8.83 5.37
C VAL A 89 -2.21 9.44 6.74
N GLU A 90 -3.27 10.22 6.86
CA GLU A 90 -3.66 10.91 8.10
C GLU A 90 -3.97 9.90 9.21
N LYS A 91 -4.70 8.83 8.87
CA LYS A 91 -5.01 7.73 9.81
C LYS A 91 -3.76 7.00 10.27
N ALA A 92 -2.82 6.73 9.36
CA ALA A 92 -1.58 6.06 9.71
C ALA A 92 -0.71 6.94 10.61
N MET A 93 -0.63 8.23 10.33
CA MET A 93 0.12 9.18 11.16
C MET A 93 -0.50 9.28 12.55
N ALA A 94 -1.82 9.46 12.66
CA ALA A 94 -2.52 9.47 13.95
C ALA A 94 -2.30 8.18 14.76
N PHE A 95 -2.25 7.03 14.08
CA PHE A 95 -1.91 5.75 14.73
C PHE A 95 -0.46 5.74 15.23
N LEU A 96 0.50 6.17 14.41
CA LEU A 96 1.92 6.22 14.79
C LEU A 96 2.16 7.19 15.94
N GLU A 97 1.53 8.36 15.94
CA GLU A 97 1.61 9.32 17.06
C GLU A 97 1.09 8.71 18.35
N LYS A 98 -0.07 8.03 18.29
CA LYS A 98 -0.65 7.34 19.45
C LYS A 98 0.24 6.19 19.95
N ALA A 99 0.87 5.44 19.04
CA ALA A 99 1.68 4.28 19.38
C ALA A 99 3.08 4.65 19.90
N THR A 100 3.67 5.75 19.41
CA THR A 100 5.04 6.15 19.72
C THR A 100 5.14 7.33 20.69
N GLY A 101 4.06 8.11 20.86
CA GLY A 101 4.06 9.36 21.63
C GLY A 101 4.78 10.52 20.93
N LEU A 102 5.34 10.30 19.73
CA LEU A 102 6.03 11.32 18.95
C LEU A 102 5.03 12.01 18.00
N LYS A 103 4.97 13.33 18.02
CA LYS A 103 4.25 14.10 16.99
C LYS A 103 4.97 13.92 15.66
N MET A 104 4.23 13.49 14.64
CA MET A 104 4.78 13.18 13.33
C MET A 104 4.14 14.13 12.31
N GLU A 105 4.94 15.01 11.71
CA GLU A 105 4.42 15.90 10.68
C GLU A 105 4.26 15.17 9.34
N PRO A 106 3.18 15.44 8.57
CA PRO A 106 3.04 14.90 7.23
C PRO A 106 4.18 15.40 6.34
N VAL A 107 4.85 14.47 5.66
CA VAL A 107 5.91 14.83 4.72
C VAL A 107 5.28 15.59 3.55
N PRO A 108 5.64 16.86 3.30
CA PRO A 108 5.03 17.64 2.24
C PRO A 108 5.32 16.99 0.89
N ARG A 109 4.26 16.57 0.20
CA ARG A 109 4.37 16.09 -1.19
C ARG A 109 4.79 17.27 -2.05
N ARG A 110 6.01 17.24 -2.61
CA ARG A 110 6.42 18.20 -3.65
C ARG A 110 5.51 18.02 -4.86
N THR A 111 4.44 18.81 -4.94
CA THR A 111 3.78 19.08 -6.21
C THR A 111 4.75 19.97 -7.00
N LYS A 112 5.31 19.46 -8.10
CA LYS A 112 5.87 20.37 -9.10
C LYS A 112 4.70 21.23 -9.57
N LYS A 113 4.61 22.47 -9.11
CA LYS A 113 3.82 23.50 -9.78
C LYS A 113 4.39 23.58 -11.20
N SER A 114 3.65 23.06 -12.17
CA SER A 114 3.89 23.37 -13.57
C SER A 114 3.67 24.87 -13.71
N LYS A 115 4.75 25.64 -13.79
CA LYS A 115 4.67 27.00 -14.32
C LYS A 115 4.40 26.83 -15.82
N LEU A 116 3.15 27.08 -16.21
CA LEU A 116 2.80 27.57 -17.54
C LEU A 116 2.78 29.09 -17.46
#